data_AF-A0A2N6NUE6-F1
#
_entry.id   AF-A0A2N6NUE6-F1
#
_cell.length_a   1.000
_cell.length_b   1.000
_cell.length_c   1.000
_cell.angle_alpha   90.00
_cell.angle_beta   90.00
_cell.angle_gamma   90.00
#
_symmetry.space_group_name_H-M   'P 1'
#
loop_
_entity.id
_entity.type
_entity.pdbx_description
1 polymer ?
#
loop_
_entity_poly.entity_id
_entity_poly.type
_entity_poly.pdbx_seq_one_letter_code
_entity_poly.pdbx_strand_id
1 'polypeptide(L)'
;MDYYSIHGNDIASFDISNTHRLPTVSASQVLEELEKEGSDCISTGIKALDETLVALPASSQIYGREKSQSGGIRRGQVTEIWGPPGSGKTALA
;
A
#
# COMPACT_ATOMS: atom_id res chain seq x y z
N MET A 1 -49.12 -6.39 17.93
CA MET A 1 -47.88 -6.77 18.64
C MET A 1 -46.82 -6.71 17.60
N ASP A 2 -45.99 -5.68 17.69
CA ASP A 2 -45.27 -5.19 16.54
C ASP A 2 -43.86 -5.74 16.66
N TYR A 3 -43.32 -6.29 15.57
CA TYR A 3 -42.04 -7.02 15.56
C TYR A 3 -40.90 -6.26 16.25
N TYR A 4 -40.84 -4.95 16.00
CA TYR A 4 -39.84 -4.04 16.56
C TYR A 4 -39.97 -3.82 18.07
N SER A 5 -41.13 -4.10 18.67
CA SER A 5 -41.34 -4.05 20.13
C SER A 5 -40.69 -5.24 20.85
N ILE A 6 -40.51 -6.37 20.14
CA ILE A 6 -39.93 -7.61 20.68
C ILE A 6 -38.43 -7.67 20.36
N HIS A 7 -38.06 -7.28 19.14
CA HIS A 7 -36.69 -7.47 18.62
C HIS A 7 -35.82 -6.21 18.63
N GLY A 8 -36.41 -5.02 18.84
CA GLY A 8 -35.70 -3.75 18.67
C GLY A 8 -35.39 -3.46 17.19
N ASN A 9 -34.88 -2.26 16.91
CA ASN A 9 -34.38 -1.92 15.58
C ASN A 9 -32.96 -2.48 15.41
N ASP A 10 -32.70 -3.13 14.28
CA ASP A 10 -31.34 -3.49 13.87
C ASP A 10 -30.56 -2.21 13.59
N ILE A 11 -29.73 -1.81 14.55
CA ILE A 11 -28.76 -0.73 14.36
C ILE A 11 -27.54 -1.38 13.70
N ALA A 12 -27.43 -1.22 12.38
CA ALA A 12 -26.21 -1.59 11.69
C ALA A 12 -25.04 -0.80 12.31
N SER A 13 -24.03 -1.49 12.81
CA SER A 13 -22.88 -0.93 13.55
C SER A 13 -21.99 0.05 12.74
N PHE A 14 -22.42 0.45 11.54
CA PHE A 14 -21.70 1.36 10.65
C PHE A 14 -22.05 2.83 10.88
N ASP A 15 -23.19 3.14 11.51
CA ASP A 15 -23.63 4.52 11.75
C ASP A 15 -23.48 4.91 13.22
N ILE A 16 -22.22 4.97 13.68
CA ILE A 16 -21.91 5.43 15.04
C ILE A 16 -20.86 6.54 14.92
N SER A 17 -21.29 7.78 15.21
CA SER A 17 -20.56 9.04 15.02
C SER A 17 -19.28 9.21 15.87
N ASN A 18 -18.76 8.12 16.45
CA ASN A 18 -17.61 8.10 17.35
C ASN A 18 -16.80 6.79 17.25
N THR A 19 -16.86 6.09 16.11
CA THR A 19 -16.02 4.89 15.93
C THR A 19 -14.64 5.28 15.38
N HIS A 20 -13.59 4.83 16.08
CA HIS A 20 -12.21 4.86 15.61
C HIS A 20 -11.98 3.79 14.52
N ARG A 21 -12.87 3.75 13.53
CA ARG A 21 -12.77 2.85 12.38
C ARG A 21 -12.35 3.69 11.20
N LEU A 22 -11.28 3.26 10.54
CA LEU A 22 -10.87 3.85 9.27
C LEU A 22 -11.99 3.61 8.25
N PRO A 23 -12.27 4.59 7.38
CA PRO A 23 -13.26 4.41 6.32
C PRO A 23 -12.85 3.24 5.43
N THR A 24 -13.82 2.40 5.07
CA THR A 24 -13.60 1.34 4.08
C THR A 24 -13.37 1.98 2.72
N VAL A 25 -12.23 1.70 2.12
CA VAL A 25 -11.86 2.15 0.77
C VAL A 25 -11.92 0.98 -0.20
N SER A 26 -12.31 1.23 -1.45
CA SER A 26 -12.30 0.20 -2.49
C SER A 26 -10.86 -0.20 -2.83
N ALA A 27 -10.56 -1.50 -2.83
CA ALA A 27 -9.24 -1.99 -3.17
C ALA A 27 -8.80 -1.60 -4.60
N SER A 28 -9.74 -1.55 -5.55
CA SER A 28 -9.44 -1.15 -6.94
C SER A 28 -9.05 0.33 -7.03
N GLN A 29 -9.76 1.19 -6.29
CA GLN A 29 -9.47 2.61 -6.25
C GLN A 29 -8.09 2.88 -5.63
N VAL A 30 -7.78 2.21 -4.51
CA VAL A 30 -6.47 2.30 -3.87
C VAL A 30 -5.36 1.83 -4.80
N LEU A 31 -5.58 0.77 -5.59
CA LEU A 31 -4.61 0.28 -6.56
C LEU A 31 -4.36 1.31 -7.68
N GLU A 32 -5.43 1.89 -8.25
CA GLU A 32 -5.31 2.95 -9.26
C GLU A 32 -4.59 4.21 -8.72
N GLU A 33 -4.88 4.59 -7.48
CA GLU A 33 -4.19 5.68 -6.78
C GLU A 33 -2.70 5.36 -6.57
N LEU A 34 -2.36 4.13 -6.16
CA LEU A 34 -0.97 3.66 -6.00
C LEU A 34 -0.18 3.65 -7.32
N GLU A 35 -0.83 3.37 -8.45
CA GLU A 35 -0.20 3.42 -9.78
C GLU A 35 -0.02 4.86 -10.30
N LYS A 36 -0.90 5.78 -9.88
CA LYS A 36 -0.90 7.19 -10.29
C LYS A 36 0.01 8.06 -9.44
N GLU A 37 0.08 7.80 -8.13
CA GLU A 37 1.07 8.40 -7.25
C GLU A 37 2.45 7.96 -7.72
N GLY A 38 3.31 8.94 -8.04
CA GLY A 38 4.68 8.65 -8.46
C GLY A 38 5.42 7.85 -7.39
N SER A 39 6.56 7.27 -7.76
CA SER A 39 7.36 6.41 -6.89
C SER A 39 7.87 7.15 -5.63
N ASP A 40 7.07 7.19 -4.57
CA ASP A 40 7.50 7.66 -3.26
C ASP A 40 8.27 6.52 -2.57
N CYS A 41 9.52 6.38 -2.98
CA CYS A 41 10.44 5.33 -2.54
C CYS A 41 11.33 5.82 -1.39
N ILE A 42 11.63 4.90 -0.48
CA ILE A 42 12.62 5.09 0.58
C ILE A 42 13.94 4.47 0.11
N SER A 43 15.02 5.25 0.07
CA SER A 43 16.36 4.74 -0.27
C SER A 43 16.81 3.70 0.76
N THR A 44 17.42 2.63 0.26
CA THR A 44 18.05 1.56 1.06
C THR A 44 19.43 1.95 1.59
N GLY A 45 19.98 3.10 1.17
CA GLY A 45 21.37 3.50 1.43
C GLY A 45 22.39 2.75 0.56
N ILE A 46 21.96 1.78 -0.26
CA ILE A 46 22.78 1.00 -1.17
C ILE A 46 22.35 1.35 -2.60
N LYS A 47 23.15 2.17 -3.30
CA LYS A 47 22.81 2.67 -4.65
C LYS A 47 22.43 1.56 -5.64
N ALA A 48 23.22 0.49 -5.68
CA ALA A 48 22.96 -0.64 -6.57
C ALA A 48 21.61 -1.32 -6.27
N LEU A 49 21.22 -1.40 -4.99
CA LEU A 49 19.93 -1.96 -4.60
C LEU A 49 18.79 -1.01 -4.97
N ASP A 50 18.94 0.29 -4.71
CA ASP A 50 17.95 1.30 -5.12
C ASP A 50 17.73 1.27 -6.64
N GLU A 51 18.79 1.20 -7.44
CA GLU A 51 18.71 1.08 -8.90
C GLU A 51 17.97 -0.20 -9.35
N THR A 52 18.17 -1.33 -8.67
CA THR A 52 17.44 -2.58 -8.96
C THR A 52 15.97 -2.54 -8.55
N LEU A 53 15.62 -1.69 -7.56
CA LEU A 53 14.26 -1.51 -7.07
C LEU A 53 13.50 -0.41 -7.83
N VAL A 54 14.07 0.16 -8.89
CA VAL A 54 13.37 1.10 -9.77
C VAL A 54 12.11 0.41 -10.30
N ALA A 55 10.98 1.10 -10.11
CA ALA A 55 9.68 0.55 -10.39
C ALA A 55 9.49 0.36 -11.89
N LEU A 56 9.66 -0.86 -12.42
CA LEU A 56 9.11 -1.21 -13.72
C LEU A 56 7.58 -1.23 -13.58
N PRO A 57 6.83 -0.27 -14.14
CA PRO A 57 5.38 -0.31 -14.03
C PRO A 57 4.91 -1.42 -14.94
N ALA A 58 4.05 -2.32 -14.43
CA ALA A 58 3.54 -3.45 -15.19
C ALA A 58 2.77 -3.02 -16.47
N SER A 59 2.41 -1.74 -16.59
CA SER A 59 1.62 -1.16 -17.69
C SER A 59 2.31 -0.02 -18.47
N SER A 60 3.48 0.49 -18.06
CA SER A 60 4.03 1.74 -18.65
C SER A 60 5.08 1.53 -19.74
N GLN A 61 5.06 0.41 -20.48
CA GLN A 61 5.84 0.31 -21.71
C GLN A 61 5.32 1.22 -22.85
N ILE A 62 4.22 1.96 -22.65
CA ILE A 62 3.53 2.63 -23.78
C ILE A 62 3.69 4.15 -23.83
N TYR A 63 3.98 4.88 -22.75
CA TYR A 63 4.11 6.34 -22.84
C TYR A 63 5.35 6.87 -22.12
N GLY A 64 6.32 7.32 -22.92
CA GLY A 64 7.55 7.95 -22.50
C GLY A 64 7.29 9.03 -21.46
N ARG A 65 7.60 8.69 -20.21
CA ARG A 65 7.75 9.67 -19.14
C ARG A 65 9.11 9.48 -18.51
N GLU A 66 10.06 10.26 -19.01
CA GLU A 66 11.34 10.53 -18.38
C GLU A 66 11.12 11.31 -17.07
N LYS A 67 10.55 10.66 -16.06
CA LYS A 67 10.84 11.04 -14.68
C LYS A 67 11.86 10.05 -14.19
N SER A 68 13.03 10.55 -13.83
CA SER A 68 14.06 9.81 -13.09
C SER A 68 13.40 9.18 -11.88
N GLN A 69 12.94 7.93 -12.02
CA GLN A 69 12.31 7.21 -10.93
C GLN A 69 13.43 6.87 -9.96
N SER A 70 13.45 7.58 -8.83
CA SER A 70 14.29 7.18 -7.71
C SER A 70 13.80 5.81 -7.25
N GLY A 71 14.63 4.79 -7.42
CA GLY A 71 14.32 3.46 -6.90
C GLY A 71 14.50 3.39 -5.37
N GLY A 72 14.17 2.24 -4.80
CA GLY A 72 14.14 2.02 -3.36
C GLY A 72 12.87 1.27 -2.93
N ILE A 73 12.64 1.22 -1.63
CA ILE A 73 11.49 0.53 -1.04
C ILE A 73 10.23 1.38 -1.23
N ARG A 74 9.20 0.86 -1.92
CA ARG A 74 7.96 1.59 -2.17
C ARG A 74 7.13 1.75 -0.89
N ARG A 75 6.66 2.96 -0.62
CA ARG A 75 5.65 3.21 0.41
C ARG A 75 4.31 2.58 0.03
N GLY A 76 3.52 2.20 1.03
CA GLY A 76 2.21 1.57 0.82
C GLY A 76 2.27 0.12 0.31
N GLN A 77 3.46 -0.43 0.09
CA GLN A 77 3.68 -1.81 -0.32
C GLN A 77 4.54 -2.57 0.72
N VAL A 78 4.35 -3.88 0.79
CA VAL A 78 5.18 -4.76 1.61
C VAL A 78 6.35 -5.26 0.75
N THR A 79 7.57 -5.00 1.22
CA THR A 79 8.81 -5.52 0.60
C THR A 79 9.36 -6.63 1.48
N GLU A 80 9.68 -7.77 0.89
CA GLU A 80 10.13 -8.96 1.61
C GLU A 80 11.59 -9.28 1.26
N ILE A 81 12.41 -9.56 2.28
CA ILE A 81 13.85 -9.82 2.12
C ILE A 81 14.18 -11.19 2.67
N TRP A 82 14.67 -12.09 1.81
CA TRP A 82 15.00 -13.47 2.15
C TRP A 82 16.48 -13.79 1.94
N GLY A 83 17.01 -14.77 2.68
CA GLY A 83 18.38 -15.24 2.51
C GLY A 83 18.89 -16.08 3.69
N PRO A 84 20.04 -16.73 3.56
CA PRO A 84 20.64 -17.56 4.61
C PRO A 84 20.99 -16.75 5.88
N PRO A 85 21.27 -17.41 7.02
CA PRO A 85 21.79 -16.74 8.21
C PRO A 85 23.03 -15.92 7.88
N GLY A 86 23.13 -14.70 8.42
CA GLY A 86 24.26 -13.79 8.15
C GLY A 86 24.19 -13.00 6.83
N SER A 87 23.14 -13.14 6.01
CA SER A 87 23.00 -12.43 4.74
C SER A 87 22.68 -10.92 4.86
N GLY A 88 22.74 -10.33 6.06
CA GLY A 88 22.53 -8.90 6.26
C GLY A 88 21.08 -8.39 6.29
N LYS A 89 20.06 -9.27 6.32
CA LYS A 89 18.63 -8.86 6.36
C LYS A 89 18.32 -7.85 7.46
N THR A 90 18.82 -8.09 8.67
CA THR A 90 18.66 -7.20 9.84
C THR A 90 19.48 -5.92 9.74
N ALA A 91 20.59 -5.92 8.99
CA ALA A 91 21.41 -4.73 8.82
C ALA A 91 20.74 -3.72 7.85
N LEU A 92 19.82 -4.19 7.02
CA LEU A 92 19.02 -3.37 6.10
C LEU A 92 17.70 -2.88 6.73
N ALA A 93 17.26 -3.47 7.84
CA ALA A 93 15.97 -3.22 8.49
C ALA A 93 16.03 -2.16 9.59
#